data_AF-A0A1S1MZ84-F1
#
_entry.id   AF-A0A1S1MZ84-F1
#
_cell.length_a   1.000
_cell.length_b   1.000
_cell.length_c   1.000
_cell.angle_alpha   90.00
_cell.angle_beta   90.00
_cell.angle_gamma   90.00
#
_symmetry.space_group_name_H-M   'P 1'
#
loop_
_entity.id
_entity.type
_entity.pdbx_description
1 polymer ?
#
loop_
_entity_poly.entity_id
_entity_poly.type
_entity_poly.pdbx_seq_one_letter_code
_entity_poly.pdbx_strand_id
1 'polypeptide(L)'
;MKHSSFALYSLLGAPVILTTSAFAAPAASTECDFIVPSSQYLIDGIAMNVSPGDTICLAEGARGPIKVTNVIGSESQPVQIRNQDGVVTTNPYEYSIAIERSKWVRLTSVSDNESIPYGVRLGGTLSVGNLSEQIEVDHIEIYRARFAGMLIKTDPNCDSATWAENFTMHGISIHDNYVHHTEEGEGMYVGYTGKSRTLTCNGETTTVYPHKLENVRIYNNKLEYTAADGIQLNSVLGNAKITGNKIYRTGVSPFAPVWQNTGIQVGGDDVEISNNLIYRSGGNGMVLDGDNLRVLNNNVIYAGENGIFARNAAQQNSQISGGLPHVYKNNLLVQPVTYGIKLYATNTSAPHIITDNTIENNGELDAASRPMTFSFLNDQVIRELHNNHHYIVE
;
A
#
# COMPACT_ATOMS: atom_id res chain seq x y z
N MET A 1 28.36 -59.52 -20.28
CA MET A 1 29.64 -58.87 -19.95
C MET A 1 29.34 -57.51 -19.35
N LYS A 2 29.81 -57.29 -18.11
CA LYS A 2 29.94 -56.04 -17.35
C LYS A 2 28.72 -55.10 -17.29
N HIS A 3 28.00 -55.22 -16.17
CA HIS A 3 27.21 -54.14 -15.59
C HIS A 3 28.08 -52.92 -15.29
N SER A 4 27.60 -51.72 -15.63
CA SER A 4 28.04 -50.49 -14.98
C SER A 4 26.84 -49.55 -14.85
N SER A 5 26.54 -49.25 -13.59
CA SER A 5 25.50 -48.35 -13.13
C SER A 5 26.07 -46.94 -13.10
N PHE A 6 25.37 -45.95 -13.66
CA PHE A 6 25.69 -44.54 -13.45
C PHE A 6 24.47 -43.82 -12.86
N ALA A 7 24.73 -43.21 -11.71
CA ALA A 7 23.77 -42.68 -10.77
C ALA A 7 23.10 -41.40 -11.28
N LEU A 8 21.79 -41.32 -11.02
CA LEU A 8 20.97 -40.13 -11.18
C LEU A 8 21.31 -39.16 -10.02
N TYR A 9 21.97 -38.04 -10.31
CA TYR A 9 22.11 -36.96 -9.33
C TYR A 9 20.79 -36.18 -9.28
N SER A 10 19.97 -36.46 -8.26
CA SER A 10 18.85 -35.60 -7.88
C SER A 10 19.40 -34.33 -7.24
N LEU A 11 19.36 -33.19 -7.95
CA LEU A 11 19.44 -31.88 -7.31
C LEU A 11 18.17 -31.69 -6.47
N LEU A 12 18.27 -31.97 -5.18
CA LEU A 12 17.32 -31.49 -4.18
C LEU A 12 17.47 -29.98 -4.11
N GLY A 13 16.54 -29.25 -4.72
CA GLY A 13 16.40 -27.82 -4.53
C GLY A 13 16.16 -27.53 -3.05
N ALA A 14 17.09 -26.80 -2.43
CA ALA A 14 16.88 -26.28 -1.08
C ALA A 14 15.65 -25.35 -1.10
N PRO A 15 14.74 -25.46 -0.13
CA PRO A 15 13.61 -24.55 -0.05
C PRO A 15 14.16 -23.16 0.28
N VAL A 16 13.87 -22.19 -0.59
CA VAL A 16 14.05 -20.78 -0.28
C VAL A 16 13.05 -20.45 0.83
N ILE A 17 13.55 -20.40 2.07
CA ILE A 17 12.79 -19.90 3.21
C ILE A 17 12.62 -18.39 2.97
N LEU A 18 11.46 -17.99 2.46
CA LEU A 18 11.05 -16.59 2.54
C LEU A 18 10.90 -16.26 4.02
N THR A 19 11.86 -15.52 4.58
CA THR A 19 11.69 -14.86 5.87
C THR A 19 10.70 -13.73 5.68
N THR A 20 9.41 -14.03 5.81
CA THR A 20 8.43 -13.03 6.19
C THR A 20 8.78 -12.62 7.61
N SER A 21 9.44 -11.48 7.78
CA SER A 21 9.42 -10.75 9.06
C SER A 21 8.00 -10.23 9.27
N ALA A 22 7.05 -11.15 9.46
CA ALA A 22 5.90 -10.87 10.28
C ALA A 22 6.47 -10.92 11.70
N PHE A 23 6.30 -9.84 12.46
CA PHE A 23 6.55 -9.90 13.90
C PHE A 23 5.87 -11.17 14.41
N ALA A 24 6.61 -12.05 15.07
CA ALA A 24 5.97 -13.16 15.77
C ALA A 24 4.97 -12.50 16.72
N ALA A 25 3.68 -12.68 16.47
CA ALA A 25 2.63 -12.01 17.23
C ALA A 25 2.90 -12.28 18.72
N PRO A 26 3.33 -11.28 19.50
CA PRO A 26 3.36 -11.44 20.94
C PRO A 26 1.93 -11.79 21.32
N ALA A 27 1.74 -12.83 22.13
CA ALA A 27 0.44 -13.06 22.75
C ALA A 27 0.00 -11.71 23.33
N ALA A 28 -1.17 -11.20 22.92
CA ALA A 28 -1.66 -9.91 23.39
C ALA A 28 -1.69 -9.98 24.92
N SER A 29 -0.77 -9.27 25.57
CA SER A 29 -0.81 -9.08 27.01
C SER A 29 -2.16 -8.45 27.31
N THR A 30 -2.99 -9.15 28.09
CA THR A 30 -4.26 -8.59 28.55
C THR A 30 -4.03 -7.46 29.54
N GLU A 31 -2.86 -7.43 30.19
CA GLU A 31 -2.45 -6.37 31.11
C GLU A 31 -1.93 -5.13 30.35
N CYS A 32 -2.36 -3.97 30.83
CA CYS A 32 -1.97 -2.66 30.33
C CYS A 32 -0.94 -2.06 31.28
N ASP A 33 0.23 -1.65 30.76
CA ASP A 33 1.24 -0.93 31.54
C ASP A 33 0.84 0.53 31.74
N PHE A 34 0.15 1.10 30.74
CA PHE A 34 -0.42 2.43 30.80
C PHE A 34 -1.88 2.42 30.38
N ILE A 35 -2.71 3.21 31.07
CA ILE A 35 -4.09 3.48 30.67
C ILE A 35 -4.22 4.96 30.36
N VAL A 36 -4.60 5.27 29.13
CA VAL A 36 -4.78 6.64 28.63
C VAL A 36 -6.27 6.99 28.70
N PRO A 37 -6.69 7.91 29.60
CA PRO A 37 -8.09 8.31 29.71
C PRO A 37 -8.58 8.99 28.43
N SER A 38 -9.89 8.93 28.16
CA SER A 38 -10.51 9.49 26.95
C SER A 38 -10.30 11.00 26.79
N SER A 39 -10.03 11.72 27.88
CA SER A 39 -9.72 13.16 27.88
C SER A 39 -8.28 13.50 27.46
N GLN A 40 -7.37 12.52 27.39
CA GLN A 40 -5.96 12.77 27.09
C GLN A 40 -5.72 12.77 25.58
N TYR A 41 -5.24 13.89 25.06
CA TYR A 41 -4.86 14.07 23.65
C TYR A 41 -3.47 13.52 23.34
N LEU A 42 -2.49 13.80 24.20
CA LEU A 42 -1.08 13.50 23.95
C LEU A 42 -0.63 12.23 24.67
N ILE A 43 -0.05 11.28 23.93
CA ILE A 43 0.71 10.14 24.41
C ILE A 43 2.17 10.42 24.06
N ASP A 44 2.96 10.87 25.03
CA ASP A 44 4.39 11.11 24.84
C ASP A 44 5.18 10.04 25.60
N GLY A 45 5.85 9.16 24.86
CA GLY A 45 6.57 8.02 25.42
C GLY A 45 7.68 8.43 26.39
N ILE A 46 8.32 9.58 26.17
CA ILE A 46 9.35 10.10 27.09
C ILE A 46 8.70 10.56 28.41
N ALA A 47 7.62 11.34 28.32
CA ALA A 47 6.94 11.86 29.52
C ALA A 47 6.28 10.75 30.35
N MET A 48 5.81 9.70 29.69
CA MET A 48 5.21 8.53 30.32
C MET A 48 6.24 7.48 30.77
N ASN A 49 7.53 7.62 30.41
CA ASN A 49 8.58 6.61 30.61
C ASN A 49 8.23 5.24 30.00
N VAL A 50 7.67 5.25 28.79
CA VAL A 50 7.36 4.03 28.03
C VAL A 50 8.65 3.32 27.65
N SER A 51 8.71 2.04 27.94
CA SER A 51 9.80 1.11 27.65
C SER A 51 9.43 0.14 26.52
N PRO A 52 10.42 -0.44 25.82
CA PRO A 52 10.17 -1.51 24.86
C PRO A 52 9.39 -2.69 25.48
N GLY A 53 8.32 -3.10 24.79
CA GLY A 53 7.42 -4.17 25.21
C GLY A 53 6.18 -3.71 25.96
N ASP A 54 6.13 -2.45 26.39
CA ASP A 54 4.98 -1.93 27.11
C ASP A 54 3.71 -1.92 26.24
N THR A 55 2.57 -2.05 26.91
CA THR A 55 1.23 -1.95 26.34
C THR A 55 0.52 -0.70 26.86
N ILE A 56 0.22 0.22 25.94
CA ILE A 56 -0.56 1.43 26.18
C ILE A 56 -2.01 1.16 25.78
N CYS A 57 -2.90 1.10 26.77
CA CYS A 57 -4.32 0.90 26.55
C CYS A 57 -5.07 2.23 26.51
N LEU A 58 -5.93 2.38 25.52
CA LEU A 58 -6.87 3.48 25.41
C LEU A 58 -8.14 3.11 26.18
N ALA A 59 -8.52 3.94 27.16
CA ALA A 59 -9.79 3.78 27.86
C ALA A 59 -10.96 3.90 26.87
N GLU A 60 -12.02 3.12 27.11
CA GLU A 60 -13.19 3.05 26.24
C GLU A 60 -13.95 4.38 26.13
N GLY A 61 -14.77 4.48 25.07
CA GLY A 61 -15.69 5.58 24.85
C GLY A 61 -15.26 6.55 23.75
N ALA A 62 -16.06 7.60 23.60
CA ALA A 62 -15.80 8.67 22.65
C ALA A 62 -14.65 9.56 23.12
N ARG A 63 -13.72 9.87 22.23
CA ARG A 63 -12.60 10.77 22.51
C ARG A 63 -12.27 11.69 21.33
N GLY A 64 -11.54 12.76 21.64
CA GLY A 64 -10.93 13.62 20.64
C GLY A 64 -9.75 12.95 19.94
N PRO A 65 -9.07 13.69 19.03
CA PRO A 65 -7.88 13.20 18.36
C PRO A 65 -6.79 12.76 19.36
N ILE A 66 -5.89 11.89 18.92
CA ILE A 66 -4.75 11.42 19.70
C ILE A 66 -3.46 11.73 18.94
N LYS A 67 -2.48 12.31 19.64
CA LYS A 67 -1.11 12.40 19.16
C LYS A 67 -0.23 11.44 19.96
N VAL A 68 0.39 10.50 19.27
CA VAL A 68 1.42 9.59 19.80
C VAL A 68 2.77 10.12 19.36
N THR A 69 3.67 10.37 20.30
CA THR A 69 5.02 10.87 20.01
C THR A 69 6.08 10.22 20.88
N ASN A 70 7.29 10.07 20.34
CA ASN A 70 8.45 9.53 21.06
C ASN A 70 8.20 8.17 21.73
N VAL A 71 7.34 7.33 21.15
CA VAL A 71 7.13 5.96 21.62
C VAL A 71 8.12 5.06 20.90
N ILE A 72 9.07 4.49 21.66
CA ILE A 72 10.21 3.75 21.11
C ILE A 72 10.23 2.34 21.70
N GLY A 73 9.83 1.36 20.90
CA GLY A 73 9.99 -0.06 21.20
C GLY A 73 11.32 -0.62 20.68
N SER A 74 11.38 -1.95 20.54
CA SER A 74 12.45 -2.66 19.86
C SER A 74 11.89 -3.72 18.91
N GLU A 75 12.72 -4.26 18.02
CA GLU A 75 12.31 -5.32 17.09
C GLU A 75 11.72 -6.54 17.82
N SER A 76 12.32 -6.94 18.95
CA SER A 76 11.87 -8.08 19.74
C SER A 76 10.78 -7.72 20.76
N GLN A 77 10.60 -6.44 21.06
CA GLN A 77 9.64 -5.95 22.05
C GLN A 77 9.02 -4.62 21.55
N PRO A 78 8.17 -4.67 20.52
CA PRO A 78 7.47 -3.47 20.06
C PRO A 78 6.52 -2.98 21.14
N VAL A 79 6.31 -1.66 21.20
CA VAL A 79 5.26 -1.08 22.06
C VAL A 79 3.91 -1.30 21.39
N GLN A 80 2.95 -1.80 22.16
CA GLN A 80 1.58 -2.00 21.68
C GLN A 80 0.69 -0.85 22.13
N ILE A 81 -0.11 -0.33 21.20
CA ILE A 81 -1.19 0.62 21.49
C ILE A 81 -2.49 -0.04 21.07
N ARG A 82 -3.44 -0.21 21.99
CA ARG A 82 -4.73 -0.84 21.72
C ARG A 82 -5.85 -0.25 22.55
N ASN A 83 -7.10 -0.55 22.23
CA ASN A 83 -8.19 -0.36 23.20
C ASN A 83 -7.97 -1.29 24.40
N GLN A 84 -8.53 -0.89 25.55
CA GLN A 84 -8.63 -1.74 26.73
C GLN A 84 -9.66 -2.87 26.48
N ASP A 85 -10.78 -2.87 27.18
CA ASP A 85 -11.81 -3.92 27.06
C ASP A 85 -13.02 -3.46 26.24
N GLY A 86 -13.20 -2.14 26.11
CA GLY A 86 -14.33 -1.54 25.40
C GLY A 86 -13.95 -0.88 24.08
N VAL A 87 -14.97 -0.38 23.38
CA VAL A 87 -14.80 0.29 22.08
C VAL A 87 -14.30 1.72 22.28
N VAL A 88 -13.24 2.07 21.55
CA VAL A 88 -12.71 3.42 21.43
C VAL A 88 -13.20 4.02 20.13
N THR A 89 -13.87 5.17 20.21
CA THR A 89 -14.33 5.89 19.02
C THR A 89 -13.84 7.32 19.00
N THR A 90 -13.45 7.79 17.83
CA THR A 90 -13.38 9.24 17.56
C THR A 90 -14.56 9.64 16.67
N ASN A 91 -15.10 10.83 16.89
CA ASN A 91 -16.04 11.44 15.94
C ASN A 91 -15.28 11.89 14.68
N PRO A 92 -15.95 12.14 13.55
CA PRO A 92 -15.32 12.73 12.36
C PRO A 92 -14.45 13.95 12.70
N TYR A 93 -13.15 13.79 12.56
CA TYR A 93 -12.10 14.79 12.64
C TYR A 93 -11.26 14.75 11.36
N GLU A 94 -10.50 15.81 11.10
CA GLU A 94 -9.49 15.76 10.04
C GLU A 94 -8.42 14.69 10.34
N TYR A 95 -7.98 14.62 11.60
CA TYR A 95 -7.07 13.60 12.12
C TYR A 95 -7.66 12.97 13.38
N SER A 96 -7.67 11.63 13.42
CA SER A 96 -8.09 10.86 14.60
C SER A 96 -6.89 10.40 15.41
N ILE A 97 -5.86 9.86 14.77
CA ILE A 97 -4.60 9.48 15.43
C ILE A 97 -3.43 9.95 14.57
N ALA A 98 -2.43 10.57 15.18
CA ALA A 98 -1.15 10.88 14.56
C ALA A 98 -0.01 10.22 15.34
N ILE A 99 0.74 9.34 14.68
CA ILE A 99 1.96 8.70 15.19
C ILE A 99 3.16 9.44 14.61
N GLU A 100 3.95 10.03 15.49
CA GLU A 100 5.10 10.87 15.14
C GLU A 100 6.35 10.46 15.93
N ARG A 101 7.53 10.62 15.33
CA ARG A 101 8.83 10.39 16.01
C ARG A 101 8.88 9.08 16.80
N SER A 102 8.24 8.03 16.29
CA SER A 102 8.04 6.76 17.00
C SER A 102 8.59 5.60 16.19
N LYS A 103 9.02 4.53 16.87
CA LYS A 103 9.68 3.40 16.23
C LYS A 103 9.38 2.09 16.95
N TRP A 104 9.16 1.02 16.19
CA TRP A 104 8.75 -0.31 16.71
C TRP A 104 7.45 -0.21 17.52
N VAL A 105 6.40 0.29 16.87
CA VAL A 105 5.08 0.50 17.48
C VAL A 105 4.05 -0.26 16.67
N ARG A 106 3.18 -1.00 17.38
CA ARG A 106 1.99 -1.64 16.80
C ARG A 106 0.75 -0.95 17.34
N LEU A 107 -0.03 -0.34 16.45
CA LEU A 107 -1.38 0.14 16.76
C LEU A 107 -2.39 -0.92 16.32
N THR A 108 -3.06 -1.53 17.29
CA THR A 108 -4.01 -2.62 17.05
C THR A 108 -5.34 -2.38 17.77
N SER A 109 -6.32 -3.25 17.54
CA SER A 109 -7.50 -3.33 18.40
C SER A 109 -7.81 -4.76 18.80
N VAL A 110 -8.47 -4.88 19.94
CA VAL A 110 -9.02 -6.14 20.46
C VAL A 110 -10.54 -6.00 20.54
N SER A 111 -11.26 -7.05 20.13
CA SER A 111 -12.70 -7.15 20.30
C SER A 111 -13.08 -8.59 20.60
N ASP A 112 -13.94 -8.78 21.58
CA ASP A 112 -14.54 -10.06 21.94
C ASP A 112 -15.83 -10.35 21.14
N ASN A 113 -16.27 -9.38 20.33
CA ASN A 113 -17.51 -9.44 19.57
C ASN A 113 -17.23 -9.55 18.07
N GLU A 114 -17.46 -10.73 17.49
CA GLU A 114 -17.31 -10.95 16.05
C GLU A 114 -18.20 -10.03 15.19
N SER A 115 -19.31 -9.52 15.74
CA SER A 115 -20.18 -8.55 15.05
C SER A 115 -19.66 -7.12 15.11
N ILE A 116 -18.69 -6.83 15.98
CA ILE A 116 -17.98 -5.55 16.11
C ILE A 116 -16.48 -5.86 16.12
N PRO A 117 -15.88 -6.32 15.01
CA PRO A 117 -14.53 -6.86 15.01
C PRO A 117 -13.43 -5.82 15.27
N TYR A 118 -13.78 -4.53 15.33
CA TYR A 118 -12.85 -3.41 15.49
C TYR A 118 -13.13 -2.66 16.81
N GLY A 119 -12.27 -2.88 17.81
CA GLY A 119 -12.33 -2.20 19.11
C GLY A 119 -11.86 -0.74 19.07
N VAL A 120 -11.13 -0.36 18.02
CA VAL A 120 -10.69 1.02 17.76
C VAL A 120 -11.29 1.47 16.42
N ARG A 121 -12.15 2.50 16.48
CA ARG A 121 -12.91 3.00 15.34
C ARG A 121 -12.69 4.50 15.18
N LEU A 122 -12.00 4.88 14.12
CA LEU A 122 -11.49 6.22 13.91
C LEU A 122 -12.32 6.97 12.88
N GLY A 123 -13.10 7.95 13.33
CA GLY A 123 -13.75 8.91 12.45
C GLY A 123 -12.75 9.96 11.96
N GLY A 124 -11.87 9.65 11.02
CA GLY A 124 -10.85 10.60 10.56
C GLY A 124 -9.54 9.96 10.12
N THR A 125 -8.57 10.76 9.70
CA THR A 125 -7.27 10.26 9.23
C THR A 125 -6.47 9.61 10.36
N LEU A 126 -5.91 8.42 10.10
CA LEU A 126 -4.78 7.86 10.86
C LEU A 126 -3.48 8.23 10.13
N SER A 127 -2.61 8.99 10.75
CA SER A 127 -1.34 9.38 10.13
C SER A 127 -0.12 8.78 10.83
N VAL A 128 0.88 8.40 10.03
CA VAL A 128 2.21 8.01 10.49
C VAL A 128 3.23 8.88 9.78
N GLY A 129 4.01 9.65 10.53
CA GLY A 129 4.91 10.64 9.93
C GLY A 129 5.96 11.17 10.90
N ASN A 130 6.53 12.33 10.57
CA ASN A 130 7.58 12.99 11.34
C ASN A 130 8.68 12.02 11.81
N LEU A 131 9.33 11.37 10.85
CA LEU A 131 10.46 10.45 11.06
C LEU A 131 10.10 9.15 11.81
N SER A 132 8.82 8.75 11.78
CA SER A 132 8.41 7.43 12.29
C SER A 132 8.73 6.32 11.28
N GLU A 133 9.14 5.16 11.77
CA GLU A 133 9.45 3.96 10.98
C GLU A 133 9.22 2.70 11.84
N GLN A 134 9.19 1.51 11.24
CA GLN A 134 8.90 0.25 11.95
C GLN A 134 7.54 0.31 12.67
N ILE A 135 6.49 0.58 11.89
CA ILE A 135 5.13 0.80 12.39
C ILE A 135 4.21 -0.26 11.80
N GLU A 136 3.46 -0.92 12.67
CA GLU A 136 2.41 -1.88 12.33
C GLU A 136 1.05 -1.28 12.71
N VAL A 137 0.08 -1.35 11.78
CA VAL A 137 -1.30 -0.92 12.00
C VAL A 137 -2.23 -2.05 11.58
N ASP A 138 -2.99 -2.58 12.52
CA ASP A 138 -3.87 -3.71 12.26
C ASP A 138 -5.19 -3.70 13.04
N HIS A 139 -6.21 -4.35 12.49
CA HIS A 139 -7.54 -4.42 13.11
C HIS A 139 -8.09 -3.05 13.50
N ILE A 140 -7.90 -2.01 12.69
CA ILE A 140 -8.50 -0.68 12.91
C ILE A 140 -9.63 -0.44 11.91
N GLU A 141 -10.76 0.08 12.38
CA GLU A 141 -11.78 0.67 11.51
C GLU A 141 -11.49 2.17 11.35
N ILE A 142 -11.48 2.65 10.11
CA ILE A 142 -11.31 4.07 9.79
C ILE A 142 -12.44 4.47 8.85
N TYR A 143 -13.15 5.54 9.21
CA TYR A 143 -14.29 6.00 8.45
C TYR A 143 -14.35 7.52 8.35
N ARG A 144 -14.92 8.02 7.24
CA ARG A 144 -15.20 9.45 7.06
C ARG A 144 -13.97 10.33 7.27
N ALA A 145 -12.79 9.82 6.90
CA ALA A 145 -11.59 10.61 6.83
C ALA A 145 -11.73 11.65 5.73
N ARG A 146 -11.49 12.92 6.07
CA ARG A 146 -11.66 14.02 5.12
C ARG A 146 -10.64 13.94 4.00
N PHE A 147 -9.36 13.78 4.32
CA PHE A 147 -8.32 13.60 3.30
C PHE A 147 -8.14 12.11 2.98
N ALA A 148 -7.19 11.43 3.61
CA ALA A 148 -6.97 9.99 3.41
C ALA A 148 -7.39 9.19 4.65
N GLY A 149 -7.87 7.96 4.46
CA GLY A 149 -8.11 7.05 5.60
C GLY A 149 -6.82 6.84 6.41
N MET A 150 -5.74 6.49 5.70
CA MET A 150 -4.40 6.47 6.26
C MET A 150 -3.46 7.41 5.50
N LEU A 151 -2.71 8.25 6.22
CA LEU A 151 -1.71 9.16 5.67
C LEU A 151 -0.32 8.82 6.23
N ILE A 152 0.47 8.07 5.47
CA ILE A 152 1.76 7.56 5.92
C ILE A 152 2.87 8.19 5.10
N LYS A 153 3.46 9.25 5.63
CA LYS A 153 4.58 9.99 5.02
C LYS A 153 5.25 10.92 6.03
N THR A 154 6.52 11.22 5.79
CA THR A 154 7.18 12.42 6.33
C THR A 154 7.31 13.48 5.24
N ASP A 155 6.71 14.66 5.44
CA ASP A 155 6.89 15.79 4.53
C ASP A 155 8.29 16.41 4.73
N PRO A 156 9.09 16.58 3.66
CA PRO A 156 10.37 17.25 3.77
C PRO A 156 10.15 18.72 4.14
N ASN A 157 10.88 19.19 5.13
CA ASN A 157 10.84 20.56 5.65
C ASN A 157 12.27 21.11 5.84
N CYS A 158 12.46 22.23 6.56
CA CYS A 158 13.80 22.81 6.73
C CYS A 158 14.72 22.08 7.73
N ASP A 159 14.21 21.06 8.42
CA ASP A 159 15.02 20.09 9.15
C ASP A 159 15.58 19.06 8.17
N SER A 160 16.91 19.01 8.06
CA SER A 160 17.60 18.09 7.15
C SER A 160 17.36 16.62 7.49
N ALA A 161 16.97 16.29 8.71
CA ALA A 161 16.59 14.93 9.07
C ALA A 161 15.40 14.40 8.24
N THR A 162 14.57 15.27 7.68
CA THR A 162 13.43 14.89 6.83
C THR A 162 13.77 14.66 5.36
N TRP A 163 15.02 14.88 4.97
CA TRP A 163 15.45 14.82 3.56
C TRP A 163 15.84 13.39 3.17
N ALA A 164 15.71 13.07 1.88
CA ALA A 164 15.94 11.73 1.32
C ALA A 164 17.30 11.12 1.68
N GLU A 165 18.34 11.95 1.76
CA GLU A 165 19.70 11.54 2.11
C GLU A 165 19.87 11.14 3.58
N ASN A 166 18.95 11.56 4.46
CA ASN A 166 19.05 11.36 5.91
C ASN A 166 17.97 10.44 6.47
N PHE A 167 16.86 10.23 5.74
CA PHE A 167 15.76 9.41 6.21
C PHE A 167 15.12 8.57 5.10
N THR A 168 15.03 7.28 5.37
CA THR A 168 14.20 6.32 4.65
C THR A 168 13.21 5.74 5.66
N MET A 169 11.93 5.69 5.30
CA MET A 169 10.89 5.12 6.14
C MET A 169 10.83 3.62 5.88
N HIS A 170 11.34 2.84 6.83
CA HIS A 170 11.38 1.38 6.73
C HIS A 170 10.24 0.71 7.51
N GLY A 171 9.84 -0.49 7.09
CA GLY A 171 9.10 -1.42 7.94
C GLY A 171 7.69 -0.94 8.27
N ILE A 172 6.93 -0.57 7.24
CA ILE A 172 5.52 -0.22 7.40
C ILE A 172 4.66 -1.44 7.09
N SER A 173 3.85 -1.88 8.06
CA SER A 173 2.92 -3.00 7.93
C SER A 173 1.49 -2.52 8.18
N ILE A 174 0.59 -2.72 7.23
CA ILE A 174 -0.81 -2.31 7.28
C ILE A 174 -1.67 -3.52 6.92
N HIS A 175 -2.43 -4.07 7.87
CA HIS A 175 -3.24 -5.25 7.57
C HIS A 175 -4.49 -5.44 8.40
N ASP A 176 -5.43 -6.20 7.84
CA ASP A 176 -6.69 -6.56 8.51
C ASP A 176 -7.51 -5.33 8.96
N ASN A 177 -7.27 -4.17 8.35
CA ASN A 177 -8.00 -2.94 8.64
C ASN A 177 -9.24 -2.81 7.77
N TYR A 178 -10.21 -2.01 8.22
CA TYR A 178 -11.38 -1.62 7.44
C TYR A 178 -11.40 -0.10 7.26
N VAL A 179 -11.13 0.37 6.04
CA VAL A 179 -11.17 1.79 5.67
C VAL A 179 -12.38 2.05 4.79
N HIS A 180 -13.26 2.97 5.16
CA HIS A 180 -14.43 3.24 4.33
C HIS A 180 -14.97 4.67 4.35
N HIS A 181 -15.65 5.03 3.26
CA HIS A 181 -16.33 6.32 3.12
C HIS A 181 -15.39 7.50 3.38
N THR A 182 -14.18 7.50 2.81
CA THR A 182 -13.33 8.69 2.80
C THR A 182 -14.01 9.80 1.97
N GLU A 183 -13.84 11.06 2.35
CA GLU A 183 -14.69 12.15 1.83
C GLU A 183 -14.02 12.98 0.71
N GLU A 184 -12.70 13.21 0.78
CA GLU A 184 -11.97 14.03 -0.21
C GLU A 184 -10.64 13.41 -0.67
N GLY A 185 -10.31 12.15 -0.33
CA GLY A 185 -9.02 11.55 -0.71
C GLY A 185 -8.98 10.03 -0.62
N GLU A 186 -7.77 9.49 -0.59
CA GLU A 186 -7.49 8.07 -0.79
C GLU A 186 -7.95 7.21 0.40
N GLY A 187 -8.16 5.92 0.18
CA GLY A 187 -8.26 4.99 1.31
C GLY A 187 -6.94 4.95 2.09
N MET A 188 -5.84 4.74 1.37
CA MET A 188 -4.49 4.74 1.93
C MET A 188 -3.56 5.59 1.06
N TYR A 189 -2.99 6.64 1.61
CA TYR A 189 -1.93 7.46 1.03
C TYR A 189 -0.61 7.06 1.71
N VAL A 190 0.19 6.23 1.06
CA VAL A 190 1.47 5.73 1.59
C VAL A 190 2.62 6.23 0.72
N GLY A 191 3.51 7.02 1.31
CA GLY A 191 4.66 7.62 0.64
C GLY A 191 4.34 8.94 -0.07
N TYR A 192 5.34 9.79 -0.18
CA TYR A 192 5.22 11.14 -0.75
C TYR A 192 5.16 11.10 -2.29
N THR A 193 4.24 11.85 -2.91
CA THR A 193 4.02 11.85 -4.38
C THR A 193 4.94 12.78 -5.17
N GLY A 194 5.41 13.89 -4.59
CA GLY A 194 6.26 14.84 -5.29
C GLY A 194 7.70 14.36 -5.44
N LYS A 195 8.40 14.76 -6.52
CA LYS A 195 9.81 14.41 -6.73
C LYS A 195 10.76 15.23 -5.84
N SER A 196 10.40 16.48 -5.57
CA SER A 196 11.14 17.41 -4.72
C SER A 196 10.21 18.52 -4.23
N ARG A 197 10.70 19.35 -3.32
CA ARG A 197 10.02 20.56 -2.84
C ARG A 197 11.03 21.69 -2.75
N THR A 198 10.65 22.90 -3.17
CA THR A 198 11.44 24.10 -2.94
C THR A 198 10.94 24.79 -1.68
N LEU A 199 11.85 25.04 -0.74
CA LEU A 199 11.60 25.65 0.57
C LEU A 199 12.46 26.90 0.73
N THR A 200 12.05 27.79 1.63
CA THR A 200 12.90 28.87 2.13
C THR A 200 13.37 28.51 3.53
N CYS A 201 14.64 28.16 3.67
CA CYS A 201 15.26 27.75 4.93
C CYS A 201 16.33 28.77 5.32
N ASN A 202 16.18 29.40 6.48
CA ASN A 202 17.10 30.45 6.96
C ASN A 202 17.34 31.60 5.96
N GLY A 203 16.33 31.93 5.15
CA GLY A 203 16.42 32.98 4.12
C GLY A 203 17.02 32.51 2.78
N GLU A 204 17.48 31.26 2.69
CA GLU A 204 17.99 30.66 1.46
C GLU A 204 16.93 29.78 0.79
N THR A 205 16.90 29.77 -0.54
CA THR A 205 16.04 28.86 -1.30
C THR A 205 16.73 27.51 -1.44
N THR A 206 16.11 26.46 -0.88
CA THR A 206 16.66 25.10 -0.85
C THR A 206 15.69 24.15 -1.53
N THR A 207 16.17 23.37 -2.50
CA THR A 207 15.42 22.24 -3.06
C THR A 207 15.72 20.99 -2.24
N VAL A 208 14.68 20.43 -1.63
CA VAL A 208 14.77 19.24 -0.78
C VAL A 208 14.05 18.06 -1.44
N TYR A 209 14.53 16.85 -1.17
CA TYR A 209 13.97 15.62 -1.71
C TYR A 209 13.28 14.83 -0.59
N PRO A 210 12.09 14.24 -0.84
CA PRO A 210 11.37 13.49 0.16
C PRO A 210 12.00 12.11 0.41
N HIS A 211 11.82 11.59 1.62
CA HIS A 211 12.17 10.23 2.01
C HIS A 211 11.64 9.17 1.03
N LYS A 212 12.36 8.04 0.99
CA LYS A 212 11.94 6.82 0.30
C LYS A 212 11.28 5.83 1.27
N LEU A 213 10.57 4.87 0.71
CA LEU A 213 9.97 3.74 1.42
C LEU A 213 10.70 2.44 1.08
N GLU A 214 10.94 1.61 2.08
CA GLU A 214 11.46 0.26 1.89
C GLU A 214 10.81 -0.70 2.89
N ASN A 215 10.66 -1.98 2.53
CA ASN A 215 10.05 -3.00 3.38
C ASN A 215 8.60 -2.65 3.77
N VAL A 216 7.75 -2.36 2.78
CA VAL A 216 6.33 -2.01 2.97
C VAL A 216 5.44 -3.22 2.72
N ARG A 217 4.51 -3.51 3.63
CA ARG A 217 3.53 -4.59 3.52
C ARG A 217 2.13 -4.04 3.73
N ILE A 218 1.28 -4.15 2.71
CA ILE A 218 -0.13 -3.74 2.76
C ILE A 218 -0.97 -4.95 2.39
N TYR A 219 -1.61 -5.60 3.36
CA TYR A 219 -2.27 -6.88 3.09
C TYR A 219 -3.55 -7.13 3.87
N ASN A 220 -4.45 -7.94 3.31
CA ASN A 220 -5.73 -8.32 3.94
C ASN A 220 -6.62 -7.14 4.39
N ASN A 221 -6.42 -5.94 3.86
CA ASN A 221 -7.28 -4.81 4.21
C ASN A 221 -8.57 -4.83 3.40
N LYS A 222 -9.64 -4.29 3.99
CA LYS A 222 -10.92 -4.01 3.34
C LYS A 222 -11.05 -2.51 3.13
N LEU A 223 -11.21 -2.08 1.88
CA LEU A 223 -11.39 -0.68 1.51
C LEU A 223 -12.71 -0.53 0.75
N GLU A 224 -13.60 0.36 1.20
CA GLU A 224 -14.91 0.56 0.56
C GLU A 224 -15.29 2.04 0.43
N TYR A 225 -15.79 2.45 -0.74
CA TYR A 225 -16.27 3.81 -0.96
C TYR A 225 -15.19 4.87 -0.67
N THR A 226 -14.01 4.72 -1.28
CA THR A 226 -12.96 5.74 -1.17
C THR A 226 -13.26 6.90 -2.12
N ALA A 227 -13.05 8.12 -1.63
CA ALA A 227 -13.23 9.35 -2.40
C ALA A 227 -12.31 9.42 -3.62
N ALA A 228 -11.04 9.03 -3.45
CA ALA A 228 -10.01 8.95 -4.48
C ALA A 228 -9.55 7.48 -4.67
N ASP A 229 -8.25 7.26 -4.87
CA ASP A 229 -7.64 5.95 -4.99
C ASP A 229 -7.94 5.04 -3.79
N GLY A 230 -8.00 3.73 -4.00
CA GLY A 230 -8.09 2.76 -2.91
C GLY A 230 -6.80 2.75 -2.10
N ILE A 231 -5.72 2.27 -2.73
CA ILE A 231 -4.37 2.24 -2.16
C ILE A 231 -3.43 3.02 -3.08
N GLN A 232 -2.75 4.02 -2.54
CA GLN A 232 -1.63 4.68 -3.19
C GLN A 232 -0.34 4.34 -2.43
N LEU A 233 0.66 3.84 -3.16
CA LEU A 233 2.00 3.58 -2.65
C LEU A 233 3.04 4.26 -3.55
N ASN A 234 3.76 5.27 -3.06
CA ASN A 234 4.73 6.04 -3.85
C ASN A 234 6.10 6.15 -3.19
N SER A 235 7.11 6.51 -3.98
CA SER A 235 8.50 6.69 -3.51
C SER A 235 9.12 5.41 -2.93
N VAL A 236 8.72 4.25 -3.45
CA VAL A 236 9.29 2.95 -3.06
C VAL A 236 10.69 2.81 -3.65
N LEU A 237 11.65 2.43 -2.80
CA LEU A 237 13.00 2.02 -3.18
C LEU A 237 13.07 0.51 -3.46
N GLY A 238 12.34 -0.30 -2.69
CA GLY A 238 12.16 -1.72 -2.98
C GLY A 238 11.51 -2.52 -1.84
N ASN A 239 11.37 -3.84 -2.08
CA ASN A 239 10.76 -4.81 -1.17
C ASN A 239 9.37 -4.40 -0.65
N ALA A 240 8.50 -3.95 -1.55
CA ALA A 240 7.11 -3.64 -1.21
C ALA A 240 6.16 -4.73 -1.71
N LYS A 241 5.14 -5.03 -0.90
CA LYS A 241 4.08 -5.98 -1.26
C LYS A 241 2.69 -5.43 -0.93
N ILE A 242 1.79 -5.49 -1.90
CA ILE A 242 0.36 -5.18 -1.75
C ILE A 242 -0.43 -6.45 -2.06
N THR A 243 -0.94 -7.13 -1.04
CA THR A 243 -1.45 -8.51 -1.22
C THR A 243 -2.77 -8.81 -0.52
N GLY A 244 -3.70 -9.48 -1.19
CA GLY A 244 -4.91 -10.00 -0.52
C GLY A 244 -5.91 -8.92 -0.08
N ASN A 245 -5.76 -7.69 -0.55
CA ASN A 245 -6.66 -6.60 -0.20
C ASN A 245 -7.97 -6.70 -0.99
N LYS A 246 -9.08 -6.31 -0.37
CA LYS A 246 -10.40 -6.21 -1.00
C LYS A 246 -10.78 -4.74 -1.12
N ILE A 247 -10.84 -4.25 -2.34
CA ILE A 247 -11.08 -2.85 -2.67
C ILE A 247 -12.39 -2.76 -3.45
N TYR A 248 -13.36 -2.04 -2.92
CA TYR A 248 -14.66 -1.86 -3.52
C TYR A 248 -14.98 -0.38 -3.70
N ARG A 249 -15.26 0.01 -4.95
CA ARG A 249 -15.77 1.32 -5.31
C ARG A 249 -14.86 2.48 -4.87
N THR A 250 -13.86 2.76 -5.68
CA THR A 250 -12.95 3.90 -5.51
C THR A 250 -13.37 5.07 -6.41
N GLY A 251 -12.94 6.29 -6.11
CA GLY A 251 -13.26 7.47 -6.90
C GLY A 251 -14.70 7.96 -6.79
N VAL A 252 -15.32 7.90 -5.61
CA VAL A 252 -16.75 8.23 -5.43
C VAL A 252 -17.03 9.74 -5.54
N SER A 253 -16.19 10.61 -4.98
CA SER A 253 -16.32 12.08 -4.93
C SER A 253 -15.12 12.67 -4.16
N PRO A 254 -14.59 13.88 -4.46
CA PRO A 254 -14.92 14.81 -5.53
C PRO A 254 -14.28 14.43 -6.88
N PHE A 255 -13.52 13.34 -6.94
CA PHE A 255 -12.71 12.98 -8.11
C PHE A 255 -13.46 12.15 -9.16
N ALA A 256 -14.77 11.95 -8.97
CA ALA A 256 -15.64 11.51 -10.04
C ALA A 256 -15.89 12.70 -11.01
N PRO A 257 -15.62 12.62 -12.33
CA PRO A 257 -15.12 11.48 -13.10
C PRO A 257 -13.64 11.58 -13.55
N VAL A 258 -12.81 12.47 -13.01
CA VAL A 258 -11.49 12.77 -13.62
C VAL A 258 -10.33 12.74 -12.62
N TRP A 259 -9.41 11.80 -12.87
CA TRP A 259 -8.12 11.56 -12.19
C TRP A 259 -8.21 11.12 -10.72
N GLN A 260 -7.18 10.46 -10.18
CA GLN A 260 -7.09 10.02 -8.77
C GLN A 260 -8.27 9.15 -8.31
N ASN A 261 -8.68 8.18 -9.13
CA ASN A 261 -9.82 7.30 -8.90
C ASN A 261 -9.49 5.81 -9.16
N THR A 262 -8.23 5.42 -8.95
CA THR A 262 -7.67 4.10 -9.22
C THR A 262 -8.01 3.09 -8.12
N GLY A 263 -8.03 1.79 -8.42
CA GLY A 263 -8.04 0.77 -7.37
C GLY A 263 -6.75 0.78 -6.56
N ILE A 264 -5.62 0.47 -7.23
CA ILE A 264 -4.27 0.52 -6.65
C ILE A 264 -3.34 1.36 -7.53
N GLN A 265 -2.71 2.39 -6.96
CA GLN A 265 -1.64 3.16 -7.59
C GLN A 265 -0.29 2.82 -6.94
N VAL A 266 0.72 2.53 -7.77
CA VAL A 266 2.10 2.30 -7.35
C VAL A 266 3.06 3.21 -8.11
N GLY A 267 3.96 3.84 -7.38
CA GLY A 267 5.11 4.60 -7.88
C GLY A 267 6.41 4.16 -7.21
N GLY A 268 7.23 3.40 -7.93
CA GLY A 268 8.53 2.87 -7.47
C GLY A 268 8.82 1.47 -7.96
N ASP A 269 10.02 0.99 -7.69
CA ASP A 269 10.56 -0.25 -8.25
C ASP A 269 10.42 -1.42 -7.25
N ASP A 270 10.57 -2.65 -7.74
CA ASP A 270 10.59 -3.88 -6.93
C ASP A 270 9.33 -4.08 -6.07
N VAL A 271 8.15 -3.91 -6.67
CA VAL A 271 6.86 -4.06 -6.01
C VAL A 271 6.12 -5.31 -6.49
N GLU A 272 5.66 -6.13 -5.54
CA GLU A 272 4.71 -7.21 -5.80
C GLU A 272 3.28 -6.78 -5.47
N ILE A 273 2.38 -6.90 -6.45
CA ILE A 273 0.94 -6.69 -6.28
C ILE A 273 0.25 -8.03 -6.55
N SER A 274 -0.25 -8.71 -5.52
CA SER A 274 -0.78 -10.06 -5.71
C SER A 274 -2.05 -10.43 -4.94
N ASN A 275 -2.90 -11.26 -5.55
CA ASN A 275 -4.12 -11.79 -4.91
C ASN A 275 -5.11 -10.71 -4.42
N ASN A 276 -5.06 -9.49 -4.97
CA ASN A 276 -6.01 -8.44 -4.61
C ASN A 276 -7.32 -8.60 -5.40
N LEU A 277 -8.44 -8.23 -4.77
CA LEU A 277 -9.73 -8.05 -5.42
C LEU A 277 -10.02 -6.55 -5.54
N ILE A 278 -10.15 -6.06 -6.76
CA ILE A 278 -10.56 -4.69 -7.08
C ILE A 278 -11.89 -4.78 -7.82
N TYR A 279 -12.95 -4.26 -7.20
CA TYR A 279 -14.29 -4.27 -7.75
C TYR A 279 -14.80 -2.84 -7.91
N ARG A 280 -15.08 -2.44 -9.16
CA ARG A 280 -15.63 -1.12 -9.54
C ARG A 280 -14.74 0.07 -9.18
N SER A 281 -13.47 0.09 -9.62
CA SER A 281 -12.67 1.32 -9.56
C SER A 281 -13.26 2.39 -10.50
N GLY A 282 -13.31 3.65 -10.05
CA GLY A 282 -13.83 4.76 -10.86
C GLY A 282 -13.00 5.01 -12.13
N GLY A 283 -11.69 4.81 -12.05
CA GLY A 283 -10.77 4.82 -13.19
C GLY A 283 -10.11 3.46 -13.38
N ASN A 284 -8.80 3.46 -13.60
CA ASN A 284 -8.03 2.25 -13.79
C ASN A 284 -8.14 1.29 -12.59
N GLY A 285 -8.15 -0.01 -12.85
CA GLY A 285 -8.03 -0.99 -11.76
C GLY A 285 -6.68 -0.82 -11.05
N MET A 286 -5.61 -0.69 -11.84
CA MET A 286 -4.27 -0.39 -11.35
C MET A 286 -3.56 0.64 -12.23
N VAL A 287 -2.79 1.53 -11.59
CA VAL A 287 -1.82 2.43 -12.24
C VAL A 287 -0.45 2.16 -11.64
N LEU A 288 0.49 1.73 -12.48
CA LEU A 288 1.80 1.26 -12.02
C LEU A 288 2.91 2.03 -12.73
N ASP A 289 3.79 2.67 -11.97
CA ASP A 289 4.90 3.49 -12.49
C ASP A 289 6.21 3.09 -11.80
N GLY A 290 7.08 2.37 -12.52
CA GLY A 290 8.33 1.84 -11.98
C GLY A 290 8.87 0.69 -12.85
N ASP A 291 9.94 0.05 -12.38
CA ASP A 291 10.54 -1.15 -12.96
C ASP A 291 10.40 -2.36 -12.01
N ASN A 292 10.61 -3.58 -12.52
CA ASN A 292 10.48 -4.86 -11.78
C ASN A 292 9.13 -5.10 -11.06
N LEU A 293 8.03 -4.65 -11.66
CA LEU A 293 6.70 -4.83 -11.08
C LEU A 293 6.17 -6.26 -11.32
N ARG A 294 5.73 -6.92 -10.25
CA ARG A 294 5.15 -8.29 -10.28
C ARG A 294 3.67 -8.25 -9.96
N VAL A 295 2.82 -8.39 -10.98
CA VAL A 295 1.36 -8.33 -10.87
C VAL A 295 0.78 -9.73 -11.05
N LEU A 296 0.39 -10.37 -9.94
CA LEU A 296 0.14 -11.80 -9.88
C LEU A 296 -1.23 -12.14 -9.29
N ASN A 297 -2.04 -12.97 -9.96
CA ASN A 297 -3.28 -13.52 -9.38
C ASN A 297 -4.30 -12.45 -8.91
N ASN A 298 -4.31 -11.25 -9.49
CA ASN A 298 -5.27 -10.23 -9.08
C ASN A 298 -6.58 -10.37 -9.87
N ASN A 299 -7.68 -10.04 -9.20
CA ASN A 299 -9.00 -9.95 -9.80
C ASN A 299 -9.37 -8.47 -9.91
N VAL A 300 -9.44 -7.94 -11.13
CA VAL A 300 -9.88 -6.58 -11.42
C VAL A 300 -11.16 -6.66 -12.22
N ILE A 301 -12.25 -6.16 -11.64
CA ILE A 301 -13.60 -6.35 -12.16
C ILE A 301 -14.31 -5.00 -12.25
N TYR A 302 -14.80 -4.65 -13.44
CA TYR A 302 -15.50 -3.40 -13.77
C TYR A 302 -14.67 -2.14 -13.51
N ALA A 303 -13.42 -2.10 -13.98
CA ALA A 303 -12.63 -0.87 -13.94
C ALA A 303 -13.19 0.17 -14.93
N GLY A 304 -13.37 1.41 -14.47
CA GLY A 304 -13.89 2.53 -15.27
C GLY A 304 -12.98 2.98 -16.42
N GLU A 305 -11.73 2.52 -16.46
CA GLU A 305 -10.81 2.72 -17.60
C GLU A 305 -10.12 1.42 -18.02
N ASN A 306 -8.80 1.28 -17.79
CA ASN A 306 -8.07 0.05 -18.09
C ASN A 306 -8.12 -0.88 -16.88
N GLY A 307 -8.02 -2.19 -17.10
CA GLY A 307 -7.81 -3.13 -16.00
C GLY A 307 -6.50 -2.80 -15.29
N ILE A 308 -5.41 -2.71 -16.06
CA ILE A 308 -4.09 -2.33 -15.60
C ILE A 308 -3.49 -1.34 -16.60
N PHE A 309 -3.03 -0.19 -16.11
CA PHE A 309 -2.15 0.72 -16.83
C PHE A 309 -0.77 0.72 -16.18
N ALA A 310 0.28 0.56 -16.97
CA ALA A 310 1.65 0.52 -16.46
C ALA A 310 2.63 1.26 -17.36
N ARG A 311 3.62 1.91 -16.76
CA ARG A 311 4.75 2.59 -17.42
C ARG A 311 5.99 2.56 -16.53
N ASN A 312 7.10 3.10 -17.03
CA ASN A 312 8.32 3.30 -16.26
C ASN A 312 8.97 4.65 -16.59
N ALA A 313 10.05 5.00 -15.89
CA ALA A 313 10.76 6.27 -16.08
C ALA A 313 11.29 6.46 -17.51
N ALA A 314 11.69 5.38 -18.19
CA ALA A 314 12.20 5.43 -19.57
C ALA A 314 11.16 5.90 -20.58
N GLN A 315 9.86 5.71 -20.30
CA GLN A 315 8.78 6.25 -21.13
C GLN A 315 8.77 7.78 -21.15
N GLN A 316 9.22 8.43 -20.06
CA GLN A 316 9.30 9.90 -19.94
C GLN A 316 10.67 10.44 -20.37
N ASN A 317 11.71 9.64 -20.23
CA ASN A 317 13.07 9.98 -20.64
C ASN A 317 13.74 8.76 -21.29
N SER A 318 13.75 8.73 -22.62
CA SER A 318 14.26 7.60 -23.39
C SER A 318 15.78 7.36 -23.27
N GLN A 319 16.51 8.24 -22.57
CA GLN A 319 17.92 8.02 -22.22
C GLN A 319 18.09 7.07 -21.03
N ILE A 320 17.03 6.88 -20.22
CA ILE A 320 17.02 5.87 -19.16
C ILE A 320 16.88 4.50 -19.83
N SER A 321 17.75 3.57 -19.44
CA SER A 321 17.79 2.21 -19.96
C SER A 321 18.25 1.23 -18.89
N GLY A 322 17.99 -0.06 -19.12
CA GLY A 322 18.40 -1.14 -18.21
C GLY A 322 17.40 -1.43 -17.09
N GLY A 323 16.20 -0.83 -17.13
CA GLY A 323 15.11 -1.15 -16.22
C GLY A 323 14.79 -2.65 -16.23
N LEU A 324 14.33 -3.19 -15.11
CA LEU A 324 13.94 -4.60 -15.03
C LEU A 324 12.51 -4.79 -15.56
N PRO A 325 12.23 -5.88 -16.28
CA PRO A 325 10.92 -6.11 -16.85
C PRO A 325 9.84 -6.35 -15.80
N HIS A 326 8.62 -6.00 -16.17
CA HIS A 326 7.42 -6.36 -15.42
C HIS A 326 6.97 -7.80 -15.72
N VAL A 327 6.27 -8.39 -14.76
CA VAL A 327 5.61 -9.69 -14.88
C VAL A 327 4.12 -9.53 -14.60
N TYR A 328 3.28 -9.95 -15.54
CA TYR A 328 1.82 -10.03 -15.40
C TYR A 328 1.40 -11.48 -15.54
N LYS A 329 1.00 -12.11 -14.44
CA LYS A 329 0.69 -13.54 -14.44
C LYS A 329 -0.64 -13.86 -13.77
N ASN A 330 -1.45 -14.65 -14.46
CA ASN A 330 -2.67 -15.26 -13.90
C ASN A 330 -3.65 -14.23 -13.31
N ASN A 331 -3.70 -13.02 -13.87
CA ASN A 331 -4.67 -12.01 -13.48
C ASN A 331 -5.99 -12.24 -14.22
N LEU A 332 -7.10 -12.00 -13.53
CA LEU A 332 -8.45 -11.98 -14.09
C LEU A 332 -8.91 -10.53 -14.23
N LEU A 333 -9.13 -10.09 -15.47
CA LEU A 333 -9.53 -8.73 -15.82
C LEU A 333 -10.89 -8.79 -16.50
N VAL A 334 -11.94 -8.39 -15.79
CA VAL A 334 -13.33 -8.54 -16.24
C VAL A 334 -13.93 -7.17 -16.51
N GLN A 335 -14.35 -6.97 -17.76
CA GLN A 335 -15.09 -5.81 -18.25
C GLN A 335 -14.44 -4.46 -17.85
N PRO A 336 -13.12 -4.25 -18.09
CA PRO A 336 -12.59 -2.90 -18.11
C PRO A 336 -13.23 -2.12 -19.27
N VAL A 337 -13.47 -0.81 -19.10
CA VAL A 337 -14.08 0.05 -20.15
C VAL A 337 -13.19 0.14 -21.39
N THR A 338 -11.87 0.06 -21.22
CA THR A 338 -10.90 0.12 -22.32
C THR A 338 -10.09 -1.16 -22.38
N TYR A 339 -8.77 -1.10 -22.16
CA TYR A 339 -7.90 -2.28 -22.31
C TYR A 339 -7.84 -3.11 -21.03
N GLY A 340 -7.70 -4.42 -21.19
CA GLY A 340 -7.25 -5.31 -20.11
C GLY A 340 -5.93 -4.83 -19.51
N ILE A 341 -4.86 -4.87 -20.31
CA ILE A 341 -3.53 -4.38 -19.90
C ILE A 341 -3.01 -3.37 -20.92
N LYS A 342 -2.71 -2.16 -20.45
CA LYS A 342 -2.06 -1.10 -21.20
C LYS A 342 -0.65 -0.89 -20.67
N LEU A 343 0.34 -1.38 -21.40
CA LEU A 343 1.74 -1.46 -20.96
C LEU A 343 2.64 -0.56 -21.81
N TYR A 344 3.12 0.51 -21.20
CA TYR A 344 3.93 1.57 -21.80
C TYR A 344 5.35 1.64 -21.21
N ALA A 345 5.75 0.64 -20.41
CA ALA A 345 7.13 0.54 -19.94
C ALA A 345 8.06 0.12 -21.10
N THR A 346 9.21 0.77 -21.20
CA THR A 346 10.15 0.63 -22.34
C THR A 346 11.60 0.59 -21.85
N ASN A 347 12.54 0.29 -22.75
CA ASN A 347 14.00 0.25 -22.46
C ASN A 347 14.40 -0.66 -21.30
N THR A 348 13.69 -1.77 -21.13
CA THR A 348 14.01 -2.79 -20.15
C THR A 348 15.17 -3.66 -20.64
N SER A 349 15.90 -4.26 -19.69
CA SER A 349 17.03 -5.17 -19.93
C SER A 349 16.61 -6.52 -20.54
N ALA A 350 15.33 -6.87 -20.42
CA ALA A 350 14.74 -8.09 -20.95
C ALA A 350 13.24 -7.85 -21.27
N PRO A 351 12.58 -8.75 -22.03
CA PRO A 351 11.16 -8.66 -22.32
C PRO A 351 10.28 -8.68 -21.06
N HIS A 352 9.20 -7.89 -21.07
CA HIS A 352 8.09 -8.05 -20.13
C HIS A 352 7.43 -9.41 -20.31
N ILE A 353 7.08 -10.09 -19.22
CA ILE A 353 6.41 -11.39 -19.27
C ILE A 353 4.92 -11.21 -19.00
N ILE A 354 4.07 -11.53 -19.98
CA ILE A 354 2.61 -11.48 -19.84
C ILE A 354 2.08 -12.88 -20.13
N THR A 355 1.72 -13.61 -19.08
CA THR A 355 1.36 -15.03 -19.19
C THR A 355 0.11 -15.41 -18.41
N ASP A 356 -0.67 -16.32 -18.97
CA ASP A 356 -1.81 -16.96 -18.29
C ASP A 356 -2.90 -15.98 -17.79
N ASN A 357 -2.94 -14.74 -18.31
CA ASN A 357 -3.97 -13.78 -17.90
C ASN A 357 -5.28 -14.07 -18.63
N THR A 358 -6.40 -13.87 -17.92
CA THR A 358 -7.75 -13.96 -18.48
C THR A 358 -8.35 -12.57 -18.58
N ILE A 359 -8.75 -12.18 -19.79
CA ILE A 359 -9.40 -10.91 -20.07
C ILE A 359 -10.80 -11.20 -20.61
N GLU A 360 -11.82 -10.63 -19.99
CA GLU A 360 -13.19 -10.67 -20.45
C GLU A 360 -13.66 -9.25 -20.77
N ASN A 361 -14.26 -9.02 -21.94
CA ASN A 361 -14.87 -7.72 -22.28
C ASN A 361 -16.12 -7.88 -23.18
N ASN A 362 -16.74 -6.78 -23.57
CA ASN A 362 -17.94 -6.69 -24.40
C ASN A 362 -17.66 -6.88 -25.92
N GLY A 363 -16.42 -7.16 -26.32
CA GLY A 363 -16.05 -7.32 -27.72
C GLY A 363 -15.87 -6.02 -28.51
N GLU A 364 -15.93 -4.85 -27.86
CA GLU A 364 -15.62 -3.57 -28.51
C GLU A 364 -14.16 -3.55 -29.02
N LEU A 365 -13.98 -2.87 -30.15
CA LEU A 365 -12.70 -2.76 -30.83
C LEU A 365 -12.15 -1.34 -30.69
N ASP A 366 -10.83 -1.21 -30.68
CA ASP A 366 -10.16 0.07 -30.71
C ASP A 366 -10.25 0.76 -32.09
N ALA A 367 -9.72 1.98 -32.19
CA ALA A 367 -9.72 2.76 -33.43
C ALA A 367 -8.96 2.09 -34.60
N ALA A 368 -8.12 1.08 -34.32
CA ALA A 368 -7.41 0.27 -35.30
C ALA A 368 -8.10 -1.08 -35.56
N SER A 369 -9.36 -1.24 -35.10
CA SER A 369 -10.15 -2.47 -35.21
C SER A 369 -9.53 -3.68 -34.51
N ARG A 370 -8.83 -3.46 -33.40
CA ARG A 370 -8.22 -4.53 -32.60
C ARG A 370 -9.02 -4.77 -31.31
N PRO A 371 -9.07 -6.01 -30.79
CA PRO A 371 -9.66 -6.26 -29.49
C PRO A 371 -8.97 -5.45 -28.38
N MET A 372 -9.75 -4.88 -27.47
CA MET A 372 -9.22 -4.12 -26.33
C MET A 372 -8.67 -5.03 -25.20
N THR A 373 -7.77 -5.95 -25.55
CA THR A 373 -7.10 -6.85 -24.60
C THR A 373 -5.80 -6.23 -24.11
N PHE A 374 -4.92 -5.90 -25.05
CA PHE A 374 -3.59 -5.36 -24.80
C PHE A 374 -3.37 -4.08 -25.61
N SER A 375 -2.80 -3.07 -24.97
CA SER A 375 -2.29 -1.87 -25.65
C SER A 375 -0.84 -1.62 -25.26
N PHE A 376 0.04 -1.64 -26.25
CA PHE A 376 1.46 -1.33 -26.08
C PHE A 376 1.76 0.05 -26.67
N LEU A 377 2.69 0.79 -26.06
CA LEU A 377 3.04 2.14 -26.53
C LEU A 377 3.51 2.13 -27.98
N ASN A 378 4.41 1.20 -28.31
CA ASN A 378 4.98 0.95 -29.63
C ASN A 378 5.86 -0.32 -29.54
N ASP A 379 6.70 -0.55 -30.56
CA ASP A 379 7.62 -1.69 -30.62
C ASP A 379 8.81 -1.61 -29.64
N GLN A 380 8.99 -0.49 -28.92
CA GLN A 380 9.98 -0.37 -27.85
C GLN A 380 9.58 -1.14 -26.58
N VAL A 381 8.31 -1.53 -26.46
CA VAL A 381 7.83 -2.40 -25.38
C VAL A 381 8.21 -3.85 -25.73
N ILE A 382 9.43 -4.27 -25.39
CA ILE A 382 9.86 -5.66 -25.59
C ILE A 382 9.09 -6.59 -24.65
N ARG A 383 8.54 -7.69 -25.17
CA ARG A 383 7.56 -8.52 -24.43
C ARG A 383 7.44 -9.94 -24.95
N GLU A 384 7.05 -10.84 -24.05
CA GLU A 384 6.70 -12.23 -24.30
C GLU A 384 5.25 -12.47 -23.87
N LEU A 385 4.44 -13.03 -24.77
CA LEU A 385 3.02 -13.31 -24.56
C LEU A 385 2.78 -14.82 -24.62
N HIS A 386 2.29 -15.40 -23.52
CA HIS A 386 2.03 -16.85 -23.44
C HIS A 386 0.67 -17.14 -22.81
N ASN A 387 -0.10 -18.06 -23.39
CA ASN A 387 -1.33 -18.60 -22.79
C ASN A 387 -2.32 -17.56 -22.23
N ASN A 388 -2.38 -16.36 -22.80
CA ASN A 388 -3.38 -15.37 -22.38
C ASN A 388 -4.71 -15.67 -23.09
N HIS A 389 -5.81 -15.57 -22.35
CA HIS A 389 -7.15 -15.87 -22.85
C HIS A 389 -7.98 -14.61 -22.93
N HIS A 390 -8.72 -14.45 -24.05
CA HIS A 390 -9.69 -13.39 -24.24
C HIS A 390 -11.07 -14.02 -24.45
N TYR A 391 -12.03 -13.61 -23.60
CA TYR A 391 -13.42 -13.97 -23.70
C TYR A 391 -14.26 -12.74 -24.02
N ILE A 392 -15.26 -12.91 -24.88
CA ILE A 392 -16.25 -11.89 -25.21
C ILE A 392 -17.57 -12.36 -24.61
N VAL A 393 -18.23 -11.48 -23.85
CA VAL A 393 -19.56 -11.75 -23.32
C VAL A 393 -20.55 -10.85 -24.04
N GLU A 394 -21.59 -11.48 -24.58
CA GLU A 394 -22.72 -10.84 -25.29
C GLU A 394 -23.76 -10.25 -24.33
#